data_AF-A0A2A5GUN3-F1
#
_entry.id   AF-A0A2A5GUN3-F1
#
_cell.length_a   1.000
_cell.length_b   1.000
_cell.length_c   1.000
_cell.angle_alpha   90.00
_cell.angle_beta   90.00
_cell.angle_gamma   90.00
#
_symmetry.space_group_name_H-M   'P 1'
#
loop_
_entity.id
_entity.type
_entity.pdbx_description
1 polymer ?
#
loop_
_entity_poly.entity_id
_entity_poly.type
_entity_poly.pdbx_seq_one_letter_code
_entity_poly.pdbx_strand_id
1 'polypeptide(L)'
;MKYRKKPIVIEACQITITNFDKPSWWPNWLQSALYESNIKYNDKTLLITTTEGVLQAALGDYIIQGIQGELYPCKPDIFEATYEIVK
;
A
#
# COMPACT_ATOMS: atom_id res chain seq x y z
N MET A 1 17.69 -24.37 16.47
CA MET A 1 17.17 -23.37 17.44
C MET A 1 15.78 -22.93 16.97
N LYS A 2 14.87 -22.55 17.88
CA LYS A 2 13.50 -22.15 17.55
C LYS A 2 13.33 -20.63 17.70
N TYR A 3 12.63 -20.00 16.76
CA TYR A 3 12.40 -18.56 16.70
C TYR A 3 10.93 -18.27 16.39
N ARG A 4 10.42 -17.11 16.83
CA ARG A 4 9.10 -16.58 16.48
C ARG A 4 9.25 -15.30 15.67
N LYS A 5 8.34 -15.05 14.73
CA LYS A 5 8.28 -13.78 14.00
C LYS A 5 7.94 -12.66 14.99
N LYS A 6 8.56 -11.48 14.83
CA LYS A 6 8.19 -10.30 15.62
C LYS A 6 6.80 -9.80 15.18
N PRO A 7 5.94 -9.34 16.10
CA PRO A 7 4.74 -8.61 15.71
C PRO A 7 5.16 -7.30 15.06
N ILE A 8 4.55 -6.96 13.92
CA ILE A 8 4.88 -5.79 13.12
C ILE A 8 3.59 -4.98 12.96
N VAL A 9 3.68 -3.67 13.23
CA VAL A 9 2.65 -2.69 12.89
C VAL A 9 3.06 -2.04 11.58
N ILE A 10 2.10 -1.87 10.67
CA ILE A 10 2.31 -1.30 9.34
C ILE A 10 1.41 -0.07 9.15
N GLU A 11 1.76 0.76 8.17
CA GLU A 11 0.84 1.76 7.64
C GLU A 11 0.20 1.24 6.35
N ALA A 12 -1.09 1.52 6.16
CA ALA A 12 -1.81 1.16 4.94
C ALA A 12 -2.82 2.24 4.55
N CYS A 13 -3.01 2.40 3.24
CA CYS A 13 -4.01 3.30 2.66
C CYS A 13 -4.89 2.50 1.70
N GLN A 14 -6.21 2.48 1.96
CA GLN A 14 -7.15 1.92 1.00
C GLN A 14 -7.39 2.89 -0.15
N ILE A 15 -7.21 2.41 -1.37
CA ILE A 15 -7.47 3.19 -2.57
C ILE A 15 -8.91 2.98 -2.97
N THR A 16 -9.71 4.04 -2.92
CA THR A 16 -11.14 3.99 -3.21
C THR A 16 -11.50 5.02 -4.27
N ILE A 17 -12.69 4.91 -4.85
CA ILE A 17 -13.19 5.87 -5.85
C ILE A 17 -13.18 7.32 -5.35
N THR A 18 -13.20 7.55 -4.03
CA THR A 18 -13.30 8.89 -3.44
C THR A 18 -11.95 9.60 -3.32
N ASN A 19 -10.86 8.83 -3.17
CA ASN A 19 -9.50 9.33 -2.98
C ASN A 19 -8.54 9.00 -4.14
N PHE A 20 -8.93 8.15 -5.09
CA PHE A 20 -8.08 7.73 -6.22
C PHE A 20 -7.53 8.92 -7.01
N ASP A 21 -8.41 9.83 -7.44
CA ASP A 21 -8.04 11.03 -8.20
C ASP A 21 -7.60 12.20 -7.30
N LYS A 22 -7.35 11.95 -6.01
CA LYS A 22 -6.98 12.97 -5.03
C LYS A 22 -5.75 12.55 -4.24
N PRO A 23 -4.55 12.56 -4.86
CA PRO A 23 -3.32 12.23 -4.16
C PRO A 23 -3.07 13.06 -2.90
N SER A 24 -3.55 14.31 -2.85
CA SER A 24 -3.44 15.16 -1.66
C SER A 24 -4.19 14.63 -0.42
N TRP A 25 -5.09 13.65 -0.58
CA TRP A 25 -5.82 13.00 0.51
C TRP A 25 -5.11 11.73 1.02
N TRP A 26 -4.05 11.31 0.33
CA TRP A 26 -3.27 10.16 0.74
C TRP A 26 -2.37 10.49 1.92
N PRO A 27 -1.93 9.51 2.71
CA PRO A 27 -0.90 9.75 3.72
C PRO A 27 0.41 10.23 3.07
N ASN A 28 1.19 11.00 3.82
CA ASN A 28 2.40 11.66 3.31
C ASN A 28 3.37 10.68 2.64
N TRP A 29 3.55 9.47 3.20
CA TRP A 29 4.43 8.46 2.61
C TRP A 29 3.99 8.01 1.21
N LEU A 30 2.68 7.93 0.97
CA LEU A 30 2.14 7.52 -0.32
C LEU A 30 2.21 8.66 -1.35
N GLN A 31 2.06 9.91 -0.89
CA GLN A 31 2.31 11.10 -1.70
C GLN A 31 3.78 11.19 -2.13
N SER A 32 4.72 10.95 -1.20
CA SER A 32 6.15 10.88 -1.49
C SER A 32 6.46 9.80 -2.52
N ALA A 33 5.86 8.61 -2.39
CA ALA A 33 6.04 7.53 -3.36
C ALA A 33 5.53 7.88 -4.77
N LEU A 34 4.45 8.67 -4.87
CA LEU A 34 3.98 9.21 -6.14
C LEU A 34 5.00 10.21 -6.72
N TYR A 35 5.49 11.14 -5.91
CA TYR A 35 6.45 12.16 -6.33
C TYR A 35 7.79 11.56 -6.80
N GLU A 36 8.26 10.52 -6.12
CA GLU A 36 9.48 9.77 -6.46
C GLU A 36 9.32 8.82 -7.65
N SER A 37 8.13 8.79 -8.28
CA SER A 37 7.79 7.88 -9.39
C SER A 37 7.84 6.39 -9.03
N ASN A 38 7.82 6.05 -7.73
CA ASN A 38 7.63 4.69 -7.26
C ASN A 38 6.19 4.21 -7.51
N ILE A 39 5.24 5.15 -7.59
CA ILE A 39 3.86 4.90 -7.98
C ILE A 39 3.52 5.70 -9.23
N LYS A 40 2.79 5.05 -10.14
CA LYS A 40 2.07 5.69 -11.24
C LYS A 40 0.61 5.30 -11.15
N TYR A 41 -0.30 6.15 -11.59
CA TYR A 41 -1.71 5.75 -11.68
C TYR A 41 -2.25 6.08 -13.07
N ASN A 42 -3.16 5.24 -13.55
CA ASN A 42 -3.93 5.44 -14.77
C ASN A 42 -5.43 5.49 -14.42
N ASP A 43 -6.34 5.44 -15.39
CA ASP A 43 -7.78 5.62 -15.16
C ASP A 43 -8.39 4.82 -14.00
N LYS A 44 -7.85 3.63 -13.64
CA LYS A 44 -8.42 2.77 -12.57
C LYS A 44 -7.42 1.94 -11.76
N THR A 45 -6.12 2.05 -12.04
CA THR A 45 -5.10 1.24 -11.36
C THR A 45 -3.90 2.05 -10.93
N LEU A 46 -3.29 1.64 -9.81
CA LEU A 46 -1.96 2.09 -9.40
C LEU A 46 -0.94 1.04 -9.83
N LEU A 47 0.15 1.49 -10.43
CA LEU A 47 1.34 0.71 -10.74
C LEU A 47 2.41 1.07 -9.72
N ILE A 48 2.81 0.08 -8.93
CA ILE A 48 3.78 0.21 -7.84
C ILE A 48 5.07 -0.46 -8.31
N THR A 49 6.14 0.33 -8.39
CA THR A 49 7.46 -0.18 -8.74
C THR A 49 8.10 -0.77 -7.49
N THR A 50 8.41 -2.07 -7.54
CA THR A 50 9.11 -2.79 -6.48
C THR A 50 10.43 -3.36 -7.00
N THR A 51 11.26 -3.88 -6.11
CA THR A 51 12.48 -4.61 -6.47
C THR A 51 12.22 -5.88 -7.26
N GLU A 52 11.01 -6.45 -7.15
CA GLU A 52 10.58 -7.68 -7.83
C GLU A 52 9.87 -7.40 -9.16
N GLY A 53 9.62 -6.11 -9.48
CA GLY A 53 8.91 -5.68 -10.68
C GLY A 53 7.77 -4.73 -10.39
N VAL A 54 6.98 -4.42 -11.41
CA VAL A 54 5.82 -3.54 -11.29
C VAL A 54 4.60 -4.36 -10.87
N LEU A 55 4.02 -4.00 -9.73
CA LEU A 55 2.78 -4.58 -9.23
C LEU A 55 1.61 -3.64 -9.52
N GLN A 56 0.42 -4.21 -9.69
CA GLN A 56 -0.80 -3.44 -9.96
C GLN A 56 -1.75 -3.51 -8.76
N ALA A 57 -2.22 -2.35 -8.30
CA ALA A 57 -3.32 -2.20 -7.36
C ALA A 57 -4.56 -1.70 -8.12
N ALA A 58 -5.72 -2.31 -7.87
CA ALA A 58 -7.00 -1.85 -8.36
C ALA A 58 -7.72 -0.98 -7.33
N LEU A 59 -8.78 -0.29 -7.76
CA LEU A 59 -9.74 0.30 -6.83
C LEU A 59 -10.24 -0.73 -5.82
N GLY A 60 -10.26 -0.35 -4.55
CA GLY A 60 -10.57 -1.19 -3.40
C GLY A 60 -9.32 -1.68 -2.68
N ASP A 61 -8.21 -1.92 -3.38
CA ASP A 61 -7.00 -2.50 -2.80
C ASP A 61 -6.34 -1.56 -1.77
N TYR A 62 -5.66 -2.16 -0.80
CA TYR A 62 -4.80 -1.45 0.13
C TYR A 62 -3.39 -1.31 -0.45
N ILE A 63 -2.76 -0.15 -0.27
CA ILE A 63 -1.32 0.03 -0.41
C ILE A 63 -0.72 -0.04 0.98
N ILE A 64 0.21 -0.97 1.18
CA ILE A 64 0.92 -1.17 2.44
C ILE A 64 2.31 -0.56 2.32
N GLN A 65 2.74 0.17 3.34
CA GLN A 65 4.15 0.50 3.54
C GLN A 65 4.78 -0.50 4.52
N GLY A 66 5.77 -1.23 4.03
CA GLY A 66 6.57 -2.16 4.82
C GLY A 66 7.65 -1.46 5.64
N ILE A 67 8.45 -2.25 6.37
CA ILE A 67 9.33 -1.75 7.43
C ILE A 67 10.51 -0.92 6.88
N GLN A 68 10.99 -1.27 5.68
CA GLN A 68 12.09 -0.60 5.01
C GLN A 68 11.58 0.42 3.96
N GLY A 69 10.29 0.77 4.01
CA GLY A 69 9.66 1.68 3.05
C GLY A 69 9.21 1.01 1.75
N GLU A 70 9.32 -0.32 1.65
CA GLU A 70 8.80 -1.10 0.52
C GLU A 70 7.28 -0.96 0.40
N LEU A 71 6.77 -0.93 -0.82
CA LEU A 71 5.35 -0.72 -1.10
C LEU A 71 4.74 -1.93 -1.77
N TYR A 72 3.58 -2.38 -1.28
CA TYR A 72 2.87 -3.52 -1.86
C TYR A 72 1.37 -3.27 -1.97
N PRO A 73 0.73 -3.75 -3.04
CA PRO A 73 -0.72 -3.82 -3.09
C PRO A 73 -1.20 -5.04 -2.29
N CYS A 74 -2.34 -4.91 -1.62
CA CYS A 74 -2.98 -5.99 -0.88
C CYS A 74 -4.48 -5.98 -1.15
N LYS A 75 -5.04 -7.16 -1.42
CA LYS A 75 -6.48 -7.30 -1.63
C LYS A 75 -7.25 -7.07 -0.32
N PRO A 76 -8.44 -6.45 -0.36
CA PRO A 76 -9.15 -6.06 0.87
C PRO A 76 -9.48 -7.23 1.79
N ASP A 77 -9.94 -8.34 1.20
CA ASP A 77 -10.25 -9.57 1.90
C ASP A 77 -9.01 -10.19 2.58
N ILE A 78 -7.86 -10.17 1.90
CA ILE A 78 -6.59 -10.60 2.47
C ILE A 78 -6.15 -9.65 3.58
N PHE A 79 -6.28 -8.34 3.37
CA PHE A 79 -5.87 -7.33 4.34
C PHE A 79 -6.65 -7.44 5.64
N GLU A 80 -7.99 -7.46 5.55
CA GLU A 80 -8.89 -7.53 6.70
C GLU A 80 -8.79 -8.87 7.45
N ALA A 81 -8.42 -9.95 6.76
CA ALA A 81 -8.15 -11.23 7.40
C ALA A 81 -6.77 -11.29 8.11
N THR A 82 -5.83 -10.42 7.73
CA THR A 82 -4.43 -10.46 8.20
C THR A 82 -4.11 -9.39 9.24
N TYR A 83 -4.75 -8.23 9.16
CA TYR A 83 -4.42 -7.06 9.95
C TYR A 83 -5.62 -6.60 10.78
N GLU A 84 -5.31 -6.11 11.98
CA GLU A 84 -6.27 -5.46 12.87
C GLU A 84 -5.84 -4.01 13.13
N ILE A 85 -6.80 -3.15 13.42
CA ILE A 85 -6.51 -1.75 13.80
C ILE A 85 -5.83 -1.76 15.17
N VAL A 86 -4.63 -1.18 15.21
CA VAL A 86 -3.93 -0.89 16.46
C VAL A 86 -4.48 0.43 17.03
N LYS A 87 -4.84 0.44 18.32
CA LYS A 87 -5.29 1.64 19.05
C LYS A 87 -4.15 2.35 19.75
#